data_AF-G1XRS6-F1
#
_entry.id   AF-G1XRS6-F1
#
_cell.length_a   1.000
_cell.length_b   1.000
_cell.length_c   1.000
_cell.angle_alpha   90.00
_cell.angle_beta   90.00
_cell.angle_gamma   90.00
#
_symmetry.space_group_name_H-M   'P 1'
#
loop_
_entity.id
_entity.type
_entity.pdbx_description
1 polymer ?
#
loop_
_entity_poly.entity_id
_entity_poly.type
_entity_poly.pdbx_seq_one_letter_code
_entity_poly.pdbx_strand_id
1 'polypeptide(L)'
;MTSTSTVGIVSLEVAHYFEELGLFKPIQGKKRKVSPSTISQGNSAASSDSTSRQFMPTNLIDGSSIFASAAIHQFKEFIEIPVFLQSQETIEFIGFTSEKAQNIWNLWEGVPDNEKSSRTFLEFILEFISDPGGSLQAINSDDDWNAYMDNIGISSRLKTAILLPEYEIIRYTSSCEFWLLDSVECTYRALESLTERFEISAEYFRSTSFEGSEKKRTRRARSLSKGPSLPSPTSRKQQNANSPARGDVERQDSDISGNKAVNRLTTYYGDPDSLSGQSEAAEEEASMLVSTRKKFKLYRATNLSKAKAFYDEKTGLVREGRFGSIPGDLSGHSLLTYWTPQRKVADIYAGYLKHRTPISEVIVTEVEITEELVASLQPVYLWGQTDKGINPHFQEFTWSCRKGYQKNEMPSYLKYLTKCHLIIAHILTNKNVKYEKMDSWKDIKVSDLLHTKIDGEEKLGIQWAFRSSDAKSAFNEHCHGNIKQYNLNMLTIAPYSQFIETEDGENKTSNLRETCDLQYPTSDVTLPG
;
A
#
# COMPACT_ATOMS: atom_id res chain seq x y z
N MET A 1 -26.69 33.90 1.15
CA MET A 1 -25.49 33.15 0.73
C MET A 1 -24.80 32.68 1.99
N THR A 2 -25.11 31.47 2.43
CA THR A 2 -24.38 30.78 3.48
C THR A 2 -22.99 30.47 2.94
N SER A 3 -21.97 31.19 3.42
CA SER A 3 -20.58 30.90 3.07
C SER A 3 -20.30 29.46 3.48
N THR A 4 -20.16 28.56 2.52
CA THR A 4 -19.64 27.22 2.77
C THR A 4 -18.27 27.41 3.43
N SER A 5 -18.09 26.87 4.63
CA SER A 5 -16.83 26.97 5.35
C SER A 5 -15.78 26.22 4.52
N THR A 6 -14.93 26.95 3.81
CA THR A 6 -13.86 26.36 3.00
C THR A 6 -12.82 25.78 3.94
N VAL A 7 -12.73 24.46 3.99
CA VAL A 7 -11.72 23.75 4.79
C VAL A 7 -10.35 24.00 4.16
N GLY A 8 -9.51 24.77 4.87
CA GLY A 8 -8.11 24.95 4.50
C GLY A 8 -7.33 23.65 4.69
N ILE A 9 -6.37 23.37 3.81
CA ILE A 9 -5.44 22.22 3.95
C ILE A 9 -4.52 22.41 5.15
N VAL A 10 -4.25 23.66 5.52
CA VAL A 10 -3.50 23.99 6.73
C VAL A 10 -4.25 25.07 7.48
N SER A 11 -4.48 24.87 8.78
CA SER A 11 -5.02 25.93 9.63
C SER A 11 -4.05 27.12 9.67
N LEU A 12 -4.57 28.33 9.84
CA LEU A 12 -3.75 29.56 9.86
C LEU A 12 -2.67 29.50 10.95
N GLU A 13 -3.00 28.90 12.08
CA GLU A 13 -2.11 28.73 13.22
C GLU A 13 -0.94 27.79 12.92
N VAL A 14 -1.23 26.64 12.30
CA VAL A 14 -0.23 25.66 11.87
C VAL A 14 0.62 26.23 10.74
N ALA A 15 0.02 26.98 9.83
CA ALA A 15 0.72 27.64 8.74
C ALA A 15 1.74 28.68 9.24
N HIS A 16 1.33 29.58 10.14
CA HIS A 16 2.21 30.56 10.75
C HIS A 16 3.38 29.88 11.47
N TYR A 17 3.09 28.82 12.22
CA TYR A 17 4.09 28.02 12.91
C TYR A 17 5.18 27.49 11.95
N PHE A 18 4.80 26.88 10.83
CA PHE A 18 5.76 26.38 9.84
C PHE A 18 6.45 27.49 9.01
N GLU A 19 5.83 28.65 8.86
CA GLU A 19 6.45 29.83 8.25
C GLU A 19 7.59 30.38 9.12
N GLU A 20 7.42 30.45 10.45
CA GLU A 20 8.48 30.85 11.39
C GLU A 20 9.68 29.91 11.35
N LEU A 21 9.45 28.62 11.09
CA LEU A 21 10.51 27.61 10.90
C LEU A 21 11.15 27.66 9.50
N GLY A 22 10.65 28.49 8.59
CA GLY A 22 11.10 28.56 7.20
C GLY A 22 10.72 27.34 6.36
N LEU A 23 9.87 26.45 6.88
CA LEU A 23 9.41 25.23 6.22
C LEU A 23 8.26 25.54 5.26
N PHE A 24 7.48 26.57 5.55
CA PHE A 24 6.48 27.13 4.63
C PHE A 24 6.93 28.51 4.13
N LYS A 25 6.53 28.87 2.91
CA LYS A 25 6.56 30.27 2.46
C LYS A 25 5.15 30.90 2.62
N PRO A 26 5.08 32.25 2.70
CA PRO A 26 3.80 32.95 2.66
C PRO A 26 2.97 32.55 1.43
N ILE A 27 1.65 32.64 1.57
CA ILE A 27 0.72 32.35 0.48
C ILE A 27 1.03 33.27 -0.71
N GLN A 28 1.21 32.68 -1.89
CA GLN A 28 1.36 33.40 -3.15
C GLN A 28 0.15 33.05 -4.02
N GLY A 29 -0.80 34.00 -4.13
CA GLY A 29 -2.09 33.75 -4.77
C GLY A 29 -2.97 32.82 -3.94
N LYS A 30 -3.35 31.66 -4.50
CA LYS A 30 -4.18 30.63 -3.83
C LYS A 30 -3.39 29.34 -3.54
N LYS A 31 -2.06 29.41 -3.59
CA LYS A 31 -1.13 28.29 -3.39
C LYS A 31 -0.12 28.63 -2.30
N ARG A 32 0.41 27.60 -1.65
CA ARG A 32 1.42 27.67 -0.59
C ARG A 32 2.60 26.80 -0.95
N LYS A 33 3.81 27.34 -0.83
CA LYS A 33 5.05 26.56 -1.00
C LYS A 33 5.40 25.90 0.33
N VAL A 34 5.52 24.58 0.29
CA VAL A 34 5.83 23.73 1.45
C VAL A 34 7.10 22.95 1.18
N SER A 35 8.03 22.96 2.14
CA SER A 35 9.23 22.14 2.06
C SER A 35 8.83 20.66 2.02
N PRO A 36 9.41 19.84 1.15
CA PRO A 36 9.16 18.41 1.18
C PRO A 36 9.55 17.75 2.52
N SER A 37 10.50 18.33 3.28
CA SER A 37 10.85 17.85 4.63
C SER A 37 9.70 17.95 5.63
N THR A 38 8.76 18.87 5.42
CA THR A 38 7.53 18.99 6.23
C THR A 38 6.49 17.92 5.89
N ILE A 39 6.54 17.37 4.68
CA ILE A 39 5.62 16.33 4.22
C ILE A 39 6.16 14.93 4.54
N SER A 40 7.49 14.79 4.52
CA SER A 40 8.19 13.54 4.79
C SER A 40 8.34 13.40 6.30
N GLN A 41 7.44 12.69 6.97
CA GLN A 41 7.59 12.47 8.41
C GLN A 41 8.85 11.64 8.70
N GLY A 42 9.81 12.23 9.44
CA GLY A 42 10.37 11.54 10.60
C GLY A 42 11.66 10.72 10.52
N ASN A 43 12.34 10.55 9.38
CA ASN A 43 13.52 9.65 9.38
C ASN A 43 14.89 10.31 9.57
N SER A 44 15.08 11.58 9.19
CA SER A 44 16.45 12.03 8.87
C SER A 44 17.05 13.13 9.75
N ALA A 45 16.36 13.64 10.78
CA ALA A 45 16.85 14.81 11.53
C ALA A 45 17.09 14.61 13.04
N ALA A 46 17.04 13.38 13.56
CA ALA A 46 17.31 13.14 14.97
C ALA A 46 18.73 12.61 15.20
N SER A 47 19.58 13.53 15.66
CA SER A 47 20.68 13.32 16.61
C SER A 47 20.55 12.03 17.43
N SER A 48 21.66 11.34 17.62
CA SER A 48 21.86 10.04 18.31
C SER A 48 21.43 9.95 19.78
N ASP A 49 20.62 10.88 20.31
CA ASP A 49 20.13 10.84 21.69
C ASP A 49 18.73 10.20 21.77
N SER A 50 18.64 9.12 22.52
CA SER A 50 17.83 7.94 22.22
C SER A 50 16.54 7.77 23.04
N THR A 51 15.75 8.80 23.32
CA THR A 51 14.61 8.65 24.27
C THR A 51 13.25 9.21 23.88
N SER A 52 13.02 9.68 22.65
CA SER A 52 11.69 10.19 22.23
C SER A 52 11.31 9.70 20.82
N ARG A 53 10.90 8.44 20.71
CA ARG A 53 10.26 7.86 19.51
C ARG A 53 8.88 7.34 19.92
N GLN A 54 7.83 8.15 19.82
CA GLN A 54 6.49 7.72 20.26
C GLN A 54 5.36 7.87 19.23
N PHE A 55 5.61 8.31 17.99
CA PHE A 55 4.51 8.55 17.04
C PHE A 55 4.67 7.96 15.64
N MET A 56 5.78 7.26 15.36
CA MET A 56 5.83 6.45 14.14
C MET A 56 5.26 5.07 14.45
N PRO A 57 4.43 4.53 13.55
CA PRO A 57 4.22 3.10 13.46
C PRO A 57 5.53 2.36 13.59
N THR A 58 5.68 1.52 14.61
CA THR A 58 6.82 0.61 14.79
C THR A 58 7.06 -0.27 13.57
N ASN A 59 6.03 -0.47 12.74
CA ASN A 59 6.08 -1.37 11.59
C ASN A 59 6.34 -0.66 10.24
N LEU A 60 6.48 0.67 10.22
CA LEU A 60 6.83 1.43 9.02
C LEU A 60 8.34 1.59 8.90
N ILE A 61 8.93 0.85 7.95
CA ILE A 61 10.36 0.81 7.70
C ILE A 61 10.70 1.80 6.58
N ASP A 62 11.82 2.52 6.68
CA ASP A 62 12.34 3.30 5.56
C ASP A 62 12.73 2.37 4.40
N GLY A 63 11.93 2.35 3.34
CA GLY A 63 12.18 1.54 2.17
C GLY A 63 13.17 2.15 1.19
N SER A 64 13.58 3.40 1.37
CA SER A 64 14.33 4.11 0.32
C SER A 64 15.70 3.51 -0.01
N SER A 65 16.35 2.87 0.97
CA SER A 65 17.60 2.13 0.74
C SER A 65 17.37 0.74 0.12
N ILE A 66 16.19 0.17 0.32
CA ILE A 66 15.88 -1.21 -0.04
C ILE A 66 15.30 -1.27 -1.45
N PHE A 67 14.57 -0.23 -1.89
CA PHE A 67 13.80 -0.18 -3.13
C PHE A 67 14.42 0.82 -4.14
N ALA A 68 15.54 0.44 -4.76
CA ALA A 68 16.39 1.32 -5.57
C ALA A 68 15.73 1.89 -6.85
N SER A 69 14.66 1.27 -7.36
CA SER A 69 14.11 1.57 -8.70
C SER A 69 13.05 2.67 -8.74
N ALA A 70 12.58 3.17 -7.59
CA ALA A 70 11.38 4.01 -7.49
C ALA A 70 11.68 5.50 -7.23
N ALA A 71 12.95 5.89 -7.19
CA ALA A 71 13.35 7.25 -6.84
C ALA A 71 13.18 8.23 -8.03
N ILE A 72 12.25 9.17 -7.90
CA ILE A 72 12.01 10.22 -8.91
C ILE A 72 13.15 11.25 -8.89
N HIS A 73 13.69 11.56 -10.06
CA HIS A 73 14.66 12.63 -10.27
C HIS A 73 14.00 14.02 -10.33
N GLN A 74 14.03 14.75 -9.21
CA GLN A 74 14.28 16.22 -9.13
C GLN A 74 14.00 16.66 -7.70
N PHE A 75 15.05 16.98 -6.95
CA PHE A 75 14.90 17.65 -5.66
C PHE A 75 14.31 19.04 -5.90
N LYS A 76 13.03 19.23 -5.59
CA LYS A 76 12.45 20.55 -5.46
C LYS A 76 12.61 20.99 -4.02
N GLU A 77 13.14 22.19 -3.81
CA GLU A 77 13.24 22.79 -2.48
C GLU A 77 11.84 22.98 -1.85
N PHE A 78 10.83 23.24 -2.70
CA PHE A 78 9.44 23.43 -2.30
C PHE A 78 8.46 22.77 -3.26
N ILE A 79 7.34 22.30 -2.72
CA ILE A 79 6.16 21.85 -3.45
C ILE A 79 5.06 22.90 -3.24
N GLU A 80 4.42 23.32 -4.32
CA GLU A 80 3.26 24.22 -4.26
C GLU A 80 1.98 23.40 -4.04
N ILE A 81 1.37 23.54 -2.87
CA ILE A 81 0.07 22.92 -2.55
C ILE A 81 -1.05 23.97 -2.57
N PRO A 82 -2.30 23.58 -2.88
CA PRO A 82 -3.45 24.46 -2.76
C PRO A 82 -3.68 24.89 -1.30
N VAL A 83 -4.29 26.06 -1.09
CA VAL A 83 -4.65 26.54 0.26
C VAL A 83 -5.92 25.84 0.77
N PHE A 84 -6.88 25.59 -0.12
CA PHE A 84 -8.16 24.97 0.22
C PHE A 84 -8.29 23.60 -0.46
N LEU A 85 -8.81 22.62 0.26
CA LEU A 85 -8.97 21.27 -0.27
C LEU A 85 -10.02 21.22 -1.38
N GLN A 86 -11.07 22.04 -1.27
CA GLN A 86 -12.08 22.21 -2.32
C GLN A 86 -11.86 23.54 -3.02
N SER A 87 -11.09 23.53 -4.10
CA SER A 87 -10.84 24.70 -4.95
C SER A 87 -10.41 24.30 -6.35
N GLN A 88 -10.44 25.27 -7.27
CA GLN A 88 -9.84 25.16 -8.60
C GLN A 88 -8.37 24.72 -8.54
N GLU A 89 -7.59 25.28 -7.62
CA GLU A 89 -6.16 24.96 -7.48
C GLU A 89 -5.94 23.51 -7.07
N THR A 90 -6.87 22.93 -6.30
CA THR A 90 -6.84 21.49 -6.00
C THR A 90 -7.07 20.66 -7.25
N ILE A 91 -8.04 21.04 -8.10
CA ILE A 91 -8.30 20.34 -9.38
C ILE A 91 -7.08 20.43 -10.31
N GLU A 92 -6.43 21.59 -10.40
CA GLU A 92 -5.16 21.74 -11.13
C GLU A 92 -4.06 20.82 -10.54
N PHE A 93 -3.90 20.86 -9.22
CA PHE A 93 -2.84 20.15 -8.52
C PHE A 93 -2.91 18.63 -8.71
N ILE A 94 -4.11 18.06 -8.58
CA ILE A 94 -4.33 16.61 -8.70
C ILE A 94 -4.17 16.09 -10.13
N GLY A 95 -4.14 16.96 -11.14
CA GLY A 95 -3.66 16.56 -12.47
C GLY A 95 -4.30 17.24 -13.66
N PHE A 96 -5.26 18.14 -13.51
CA PHE A 96 -5.93 18.80 -14.63
C PHE A 96 -5.18 20.06 -15.11
N THR A 97 -5.41 20.45 -16.35
CA THR A 97 -4.98 21.76 -16.89
C THR A 97 -5.74 22.89 -16.21
N SER A 98 -5.18 24.11 -16.24
CA SER A 98 -5.82 25.28 -15.61
C SER A 98 -7.19 25.60 -16.20
N GLU A 99 -7.32 25.51 -17.53
CA GLU A 99 -8.60 25.70 -18.23
C GLU A 99 -9.64 24.67 -17.81
N LYS A 100 -9.28 23.37 -17.82
CA LYS A 100 -10.20 22.30 -17.42
C LYS A 100 -10.57 22.40 -15.94
N ALA A 101 -9.61 22.72 -15.08
CA ALA A 101 -9.84 22.93 -13.66
C ALA A 101 -10.81 24.08 -13.38
N GLN A 102 -10.67 25.20 -14.10
CA GLN A 102 -11.62 26.32 -14.02
C GLN A 102 -13.03 25.89 -14.43
N ASN A 103 -13.16 25.13 -15.52
CA ASN A 103 -14.44 24.63 -15.99
C ASN A 103 -15.11 23.71 -14.94
N ILE A 104 -14.38 22.69 -14.46
CA ILE A 104 -14.87 21.77 -13.43
C ILE A 104 -15.27 22.55 -12.16
N TRP A 105 -14.47 23.54 -11.75
CA TRP A 105 -14.76 24.37 -10.59
C TRP A 105 -16.05 25.19 -10.76
N ASN A 106 -16.23 25.85 -11.91
CA ASN A 106 -17.44 26.62 -12.19
C ASN A 106 -18.70 25.72 -12.17
N LEU A 107 -18.59 24.50 -12.70
CA LEU A 107 -19.67 23.52 -12.63
C LEU A 107 -19.96 23.11 -11.19
N TRP A 108 -18.94 22.83 -10.39
CA TRP A 108 -19.08 22.49 -8.97
C TRP A 108 -19.73 23.63 -8.15
N GLU A 109 -19.34 24.89 -8.39
CA GLU A 109 -19.95 26.05 -7.72
C GLU A 109 -21.44 26.16 -8.04
N GLY A 110 -21.83 25.82 -9.28
CA GLY A 110 -23.22 25.79 -9.73
C GLY A 110 -24.07 24.62 -9.19
N VAL A 111 -23.45 23.56 -8.63
CA VAL A 111 -24.18 22.43 -8.03
C VAL A 111 -24.94 22.92 -6.78
N PRO A 112 -26.27 22.69 -6.69
CA PRO A 112 -27.07 23.03 -5.52
C PRO A 112 -26.55 22.37 -4.22
N ASP A 113 -26.66 23.05 -3.08
CA ASP A 113 -26.13 22.54 -1.79
C ASP A 113 -26.73 21.19 -1.35
N ASN A 114 -27.99 20.92 -1.72
CA ASN A 114 -28.63 19.63 -1.47
C ASN A 114 -28.01 18.48 -2.28
N GLU A 115 -27.50 18.76 -3.48
CA GLU A 115 -26.80 17.77 -4.31
C GLU A 115 -25.33 17.61 -3.89
N LYS A 116 -24.67 18.66 -3.40
CA LYS A 116 -23.34 18.55 -2.78
C LYS A 116 -23.32 17.66 -1.54
N SER A 117 -24.48 17.40 -0.94
CA SER A 117 -24.62 16.50 0.21
C SER A 117 -24.68 15.02 -0.19
N SER A 118 -25.13 14.70 -1.41
CA SER A 118 -25.20 13.32 -1.90
C SER A 118 -23.90 12.85 -2.56
N ARG A 119 -22.97 13.78 -2.81
CA ARG A 119 -21.76 13.52 -3.59
C ARG A 119 -20.56 14.29 -3.08
N THR A 120 -19.43 13.60 -2.94
CA THR A 120 -18.16 14.25 -2.56
C THR A 120 -17.55 15.05 -3.71
N PHE A 121 -16.76 16.06 -3.37
CA PHE A 121 -16.00 16.86 -4.35
C PHE A 121 -15.09 15.99 -5.24
N LEU A 122 -14.44 14.97 -4.66
CA LEU A 122 -13.61 14.03 -5.41
C LEU A 122 -14.43 13.20 -6.41
N GLU A 123 -15.55 12.61 -5.97
CA GLU A 123 -16.42 11.84 -6.87
C GLU A 123 -16.89 12.69 -8.06
N PHE A 124 -17.19 13.97 -7.82
CA PHE A 124 -17.56 14.92 -8.88
C PHE A 124 -16.44 15.11 -9.90
N ILE A 125 -15.20 15.26 -9.44
CA ILE A 125 -14.05 15.41 -10.33
C ILE A 125 -13.78 14.14 -11.14
N LEU A 126 -13.86 12.96 -10.52
CA LEU A 126 -13.56 11.67 -11.18
C LEU A 126 -14.52 11.38 -12.33
N GLU A 127 -15.75 11.91 -12.30
CA GLU A 127 -16.72 11.77 -13.38
C GLU A 127 -16.25 12.35 -14.72
N PHE A 128 -15.46 13.44 -14.69
CA PHE A 128 -14.89 14.04 -15.90
C PHE A 128 -13.82 13.17 -16.57
N ILE A 129 -13.33 12.14 -15.89
CA ILE A 129 -12.41 11.15 -16.45
C ILE A 129 -13.19 9.96 -17.02
N SER A 130 -14.24 9.51 -16.31
CA SER A 130 -15.01 8.33 -16.70
C SER A 130 -15.98 8.56 -17.86
N ASP A 131 -16.47 9.78 -18.04
CA ASP A 131 -17.29 10.14 -19.20
C ASP A 131 -16.72 11.37 -19.94
N PRO A 132 -15.69 11.18 -20.78
CA PRO A 132 -15.07 12.29 -21.52
C PRO A 132 -15.93 12.80 -22.70
N GLY A 133 -17.23 12.51 -22.75
CA GLY A 133 -18.12 13.00 -23.81
C GLY A 133 -17.99 12.21 -25.12
N GLY A 134 -17.84 10.88 -25.01
CA GLY A 134 -17.81 9.99 -26.18
C GLY A 134 -16.44 9.75 -26.82
N SER A 135 -15.34 10.23 -26.20
CA SER A 135 -13.99 9.84 -26.63
C SER A 135 -13.79 8.34 -26.41
N LEU A 136 -13.26 7.66 -27.43
CA LEU A 136 -12.76 6.31 -27.25
C LEU A 136 -11.63 6.32 -26.22
N GLN A 137 -11.69 5.39 -25.27
CA GLN A 137 -10.68 5.28 -24.22
C GLN A 137 -9.33 4.90 -24.81
N ALA A 138 -8.24 5.56 -24.35
CA ALA A 138 -6.90 5.11 -24.68
C ALA A 138 -6.52 3.87 -23.87
N ILE A 139 -6.36 2.77 -24.60
CA ILE A 139 -6.20 1.44 -24.07
C ILE A 139 -4.80 0.94 -24.48
N ASN A 140 -4.58 0.38 -25.65
CA ASN A 140 -3.34 -0.32 -25.92
C ASN A 140 -2.17 0.64 -26.27
N SER A 141 -1.06 0.06 -26.72
CA SER A 141 0.09 0.79 -27.25
C SER A 141 -0.20 1.55 -28.54
N ASP A 142 -1.22 1.14 -29.27
CA ASP A 142 -1.58 1.66 -30.59
C ASP A 142 -2.54 2.86 -30.47
N ASP A 143 -3.21 3.00 -29.32
CA ASP A 143 -4.07 4.14 -29.02
C ASP A 143 -3.24 5.40 -28.71
N ASP A 144 -3.76 6.56 -29.11
CA ASP A 144 -3.14 7.84 -28.79
C ASP A 144 -3.51 8.29 -27.36
N TRP A 145 -2.73 7.83 -26.37
CA TRP A 145 -2.89 8.23 -24.97
C TRP A 145 -2.70 9.73 -24.76
N ASN A 146 -1.86 10.40 -25.57
CA ASN A 146 -1.67 11.84 -25.47
C ASN A 146 -2.96 12.56 -25.87
N ALA A 147 -3.49 12.26 -27.05
CA ALA A 147 -4.74 12.85 -27.53
C ALA A 147 -5.92 12.57 -26.57
N TYR A 148 -6.01 11.35 -26.02
CA TYR A 148 -7.03 11.02 -25.02
C TYR A 148 -6.91 11.89 -23.75
N MET A 149 -5.69 12.01 -23.20
CA MET A 149 -5.44 12.84 -22.01
C MET A 149 -5.61 14.34 -22.30
N ASP A 150 -5.29 14.79 -23.51
CA ASP A 150 -5.51 16.17 -23.96
C ASP A 150 -7.00 16.49 -24.06
N ASN A 151 -7.81 15.58 -24.62
CA ASN A 151 -9.26 15.75 -24.70
C ASN A 151 -9.92 15.84 -23.32
N ILE A 152 -9.43 15.07 -22.34
CA ILE A 152 -9.90 15.17 -20.94
C ILE A 152 -9.45 16.49 -20.30
N GLY A 153 -8.33 17.05 -20.75
CA GLY A 153 -7.71 18.24 -20.18
C GLY A 153 -6.75 17.91 -19.03
N ILE A 154 -5.96 16.84 -19.16
CA ILE A 154 -4.94 16.42 -18.19
C ILE A 154 -3.64 17.22 -18.39
N SER A 155 -3.07 17.69 -17.28
CA SER A 155 -1.83 18.46 -17.25
C SER A 155 -0.63 17.71 -17.82
N SER A 156 0.29 18.43 -18.46
CA SER A 156 1.54 17.86 -19.00
C SER A 156 2.36 17.11 -17.95
N ARG A 157 2.31 17.54 -16.68
CA ARG A 157 2.96 16.85 -15.56
C ARG A 157 2.46 15.42 -15.42
N LEU A 158 1.15 15.24 -15.27
CA LEU A 158 0.57 13.91 -15.07
C LEU A 158 0.67 13.07 -16.35
N LYS A 159 0.49 13.66 -17.53
CA LYS A 159 0.70 12.98 -18.81
C LYS A 159 2.11 12.40 -18.92
N THR A 160 3.13 13.23 -18.64
CA THR A 160 4.54 12.80 -18.69
C THR A 160 4.79 11.65 -17.70
N ALA A 161 4.27 11.75 -16.48
CA ALA A 161 4.43 10.71 -15.46
C ALA A 161 3.77 9.38 -15.84
N ILE A 162 2.61 9.41 -16.49
CA ILE A 162 1.93 8.21 -17.00
C ILE A 162 2.68 7.61 -18.20
N LEU A 163 3.23 8.45 -19.07
CA LEU A 163 3.85 8.03 -20.33
C LEU A 163 5.35 7.73 -20.24
N LEU A 164 5.93 7.70 -19.04
CA LEU A 164 7.32 7.32 -18.82
C LEU A 164 7.65 5.98 -19.49
N PRO A 165 8.60 5.93 -20.45
CA PRO A 165 8.92 4.72 -21.21
C PRO A 165 9.37 3.55 -20.33
N GLU A 166 10.08 3.82 -19.24
CA GLU A 166 10.59 2.80 -18.32
C GLU A 166 9.47 2.03 -17.59
N TYR A 167 8.26 2.58 -17.53
CA TYR A 167 7.09 1.94 -16.93
C TYR A 167 6.11 1.41 -17.97
N GLU A 168 6.49 1.36 -19.26
CA GLU A 168 5.63 0.90 -20.35
C GLU A 168 4.97 -0.45 -20.06
N ILE A 169 5.74 -1.42 -19.53
CA ILE A 169 5.25 -2.76 -19.21
C ILE A 169 4.14 -2.75 -18.14
N ILE A 170 4.19 -1.83 -17.17
CA ILE A 170 3.17 -1.68 -16.13
C ILE A 170 2.03 -0.78 -16.61
N ARG A 171 2.35 0.27 -17.35
CA ARG A 171 1.38 1.19 -17.96
C ARG A 171 0.34 0.40 -18.74
N TYR A 172 0.72 -0.67 -19.44
CA TYR A 172 -0.23 -1.48 -20.19
C TYR A 172 -0.96 -2.56 -19.39
N THR A 173 -0.76 -2.69 -18.07
CA THR A 173 -1.57 -3.63 -17.27
C THR A 173 -2.96 -3.09 -16.93
N SER A 174 -3.25 -1.81 -17.19
CA SER A 174 -4.59 -1.22 -16.94
C SER A 174 -4.86 0.07 -17.75
N SER A 175 -6.12 0.49 -17.94
CA SER A 175 -6.54 1.57 -18.85
C SER A 175 -5.93 2.95 -18.57
N CYS A 176 -5.88 3.84 -19.58
CA CYS A 176 -5.41 5.21 -19.35
C CYS A 176 -6.37 5.88 -18.37
N GLU A 177 -7.67 5.67 -18.55
CA GLU A 177 -8.70 6.05 -17.59
C GLU A 177 -8.41 5.53 -16.18
N PHE A 178 -8.13 4.23 -16.02
CA PHE A 178 -7.82 3.65 -14.72
C PHE A 178 -6.62 4.33 -14.07
N TRP A 179 -5.51 4.51 -14.80
CA TRP A 179 -4.34 5.19 -14.25
C TRP A 179 -4.61 6.65 -13.93
N LEU A 180 -5.46 7.35 -14.69
CA LEU A 180 -5.87 8.71 -14.38
C LEU A 180 -6.72 8.76 -13.11
N LEU A 181 -7.76 7.93 -13.01
CA LEU A 181 -8.62 7.80 -11.83
C LEU A 181 -7.79 7.50 -10.58
N ASP A 182 -6.95 6.46 -10.63
CA ASP A 182 -6.08 6.07 -9.52
C ASP A 182 -5.09 7.19 -9.16
N SER A 183 -4.51 7.90 -10.14
CA SER A 183 -3.59 9.01 -9.86
C SER A 183 -4.27 10.19 -9.18
N VAL A 184 -5.44 10.59 -9.70
CA VAL A 184 -6.20 11.74 -9.20
C VAL A 184 -6.73 11.44 -7.80
N GLU A 185 -7.33 10.27 -7.59
CA GLU A 185 -7.76 9.82 -6.27
C GLU A 185 -6.58 9.77 -5.29
N CYS A 186 -5.48 9.08 -5.64
CA CYS A 186 -4.33 8.95 -4.75
C CYS A 186 -3.72 10.31 -4.37
N THR A 187 -3.66 11.25 -5.32
CA THR A 187 -3.12 12.60 -5.06
C THR A 187 -4.06 13.41 -4.17
N TYR A 188 -5.38 13.33 -4.40
CA TYR A 188 -6.37 14.00 -3.58
C TYR A 188 -6.38 13.46 -2.14
N ARG A 189 -6.38 12.13 -1.96
CA ARG A 189 -6.28 11.51 -0.62
C ARG A 189 -4.98 11.87 0.09
N ALA A 190 -3.89 12.04 -0.65
CA ALA A 190 -2.63 12.52 -0.08
C ALA A 190 -2.74 13.98 0.40
N LEU A 191 -3.47 14.84 -0.31
CA LEU A 191 -3.79 16.20 0.15
C LEU A 191 -4.66 16.19 1.41
N GLU A 192 -5.72 15.36 1.46
CA GLU A 192 -6.55 15.21 2.66
C GLU A 192 -5.72 14.82 3.88
N SER A 193 -4.80 13.87 3.68
CA SER A 193 -3.91 13.36 4.73
C SER A 193 -2.82 14.38 5.12
N LEU A 194 -2.55 15.42 4.32
CA LEU A 194 -1.60 16.46 4.70
C LEU A 194 -2.10 17.31 5.86
N THR A 195 -3.41 17.62 5.90
CA THR A 195 -4.02 18.43 6.95
C THR A 195 -3.75 17.83 8.32
N GLU A 196 -4.14 16.57 8.51
CA GLU A 196 -3.92 15.83 9.76
C GLU A 196 -2.43 15.74 10.11
N ARG A 197 -1.56 15.50 9.11
CA ARG A 197 -0.11 15.42 9.33
C ARG A 197 0.50 16.74 9.79
N PHE A 198 0.08 17.87 9.24
CA PHE A 198 0.59 19.17 9.64
C PHE A 198 0.12 19.55 11.06
N GLU A 199 -1.13 19.23 11.40
CA GLU A 199 -1.67 19.44 12.75
C GLU A 199 -0.89 18.63 13.79
N ILE A 200 -0.76 17.32 13.58
CA ILE A 200 0.02 16.44 14.48
C ILE A 200 1.47 16.92 14.60
N SER A 201 2.08 17.33 13.50
CA SER A 201 3.47 17.81 13.50
C SER A 201 3.61 19.11 14.31
N ALA A 202 2.69 20.05 14.15
CA ALA A 202 2.70 21.31 14.89
C ALA A 202 2.50 21.08 16.40
N GLU A 203 1.59 20.20 16.80
CA GLU A 203 1.38 19.82 18.21
C GLU A 203 2.65 19.20 18.81
N TYR A 204 3.29 18.29 18.09
CA TYR A 204 4.53 17.65 18.53
C TYR A 204 5.65 18.67 18.76
N PHE A 205 5.86 19.58 17.81
CA PHE A 205 6.90 20.59 17.97
C PHE A 205 6.62 21.59 19.09
N ARG A 206 5.35 21.94 19.33
CA ARG A 206 4.96 22.78 20.47
C ARG A 206 5.32 22.09 21.78
N SER A 207 4.91 20.84 21.95
CA SER A 207 5.17 20.07 23.17
C SER A 207 6.67 19.90 23.48
N THR A 208 7.50 19.68 22.46
CA THR A 208 8.96 19.53 22.65
C THR A 208 9.69 20.85 22.97
N SER A 209 9.20 21.98 22.45
CA SER A 209 9.80 23.30 22.72
C SER A 209 9.69 23.74 24.19
N PHE A 210 8.60 23.37 24.87
CA PHE A 210 8.39 23.70 26.27
C PHE A 210 9.36 22.94 27.20
N GLU A 211 9.55 21.64 26.99
CA GLU A 211 10.43 20.83 27.85
C GLU A 211 11.90 21.27 27.82
N GLY A 212 12.40 21.76 26.68
CA GLY A 212 13.79 22.21 26.52
C GLY A 212 14.10 23.48 27.32
N SER A 213 13.11 24.35 27.49
CA SER A 213 13.27 25.61 28.24
C SER A 213 13.29 25.39 29.75
N GLU A 214 12.52 24.41 30.24
CA GLU A 214 12.39 24.13 31.68
C GLU A 214 13.60 23.38 32.23
N LYS A 215 14.17 22.43 31.47
CA LYS A 215 15.41 21.71 31.81
C LYS A 215 16.63 22.65 31.86
N LYS A 216 16.67 23.69 31.02
CA LYS A 216 17.73 24.72 31.07
C LYS A 216 17.61 25.61 32.32
N ARG A 217 16.39 25.93 32.77
CA ARG A 217 16.17 26.70 34.01
C ARG A 217 16.55 25.89 35.27
N THR A 218 16.21 24.62 35.34
CA THR A 218 16.55 23.76 36.49
C THR A 218 18.05 23.46 36.59
N ARG A 219 18.77 23.29 35.47
CA ARG A 219 20.25 23.14 35.50
C ARG A 219 20.96 24.42 35.96
N ARG A 220 20.44 25.60 35.61
CA ARG A 220 21.01 26.87 36.07
C ARG A 220 20.75 27.11 37.57
N ALA A 221 19.60 26.68 38.09
CA ALA A 221 19.31 26.74 39.52
C ALA A 221 20.18 25.78 40.37
N ARG A 222 20.44 24.55 39.88
CA ARG A 222 21.31 23.58 40.59
C ARG A 222 22.81 23.92 40.52
N SER A 223 23.25 24.71 39.56
CA SER A 223 24.65 25.16 39.47
C SER A 223 25.03 26.23 40.51
N LEU A 224 24.05 26.88 41.16
CA LEU A 224 24.28 27.96 42.13
C LEU A 224 24.18 27.51 43.59
N SER A 225 23.95 26.22 43.87
CA SER A 225 23.77 25.71 45.25
C SER A 225 24.82 24.69 45.70
N LYS A 226 26.09 24.80 45.27
CA LYS A 226 27.20 24.10 45.94
C LYS A 226 27.62 24.86 47.20
N GLY A 227 26.77 24.77 48.22
CA GLY A 227 27.18 24.94 49.62
C GLY A 227 27.63 23.59 50.20
N PRO A 228 28.57 23.57 51.18
CA PRO A 228 29.14 22.34 51.71
C PRO A 228 28.07 21.49 52.42
N SER A 229 27.98 20.23 52.01
CA SER A 229 27.05 19.23 52.54
C SER A 229 27.43 18.81 53.96
N LEU A 230 26.53 19.05 54.91
CA LEU A 230 26.50 18.34 56.20
C LEU A 230 25.81 16.98 56.03
N PRO A 231 26.27 15.94 56.74
CA PRO A 231 25.66 14.62 56.68
C PRO A 231 24.43 14.54 57.60
N SER A 232 23.52 13.61 57.28
CA SER A 232 22.59 12.86 58.16
C SER A 232 21.12 12.95 57.71
N PRO A 233 20.22 12.06 58.19
CA PRO A 233 20.40 10.65 58.53
C PRO A 233 19.32 9.74 57.91
N THR A 234 19.63 8.45 57.92
CA THR A 234 18.70 7.32 57.97
C THR A 234 17.51 7.54 58.90
N SER A 235 16.28 7.19 58.45
CA SER A 235 15.43 6.15 59.07
C SER A 235 13.96 6.15 58.60
N ARG A 236 13.45 4.92 58.51
CA ARG A 236 12.12 4.42 58.95
C ARG A 236 10.89 4.43 58.02
N LYS A 237 10.54 3.18 57.68
CA LYS A 237 9.23 2.55 57.43
C LYS A 237 8.01 3.18 58.13
N GLN A 238 6.89 3.23 57.41
CA GLN A 238 5.52 2.85 57.81
C GLN A 238 4.65 2.83 56.52
N GLN A 239 4.28 1.68 55.97
CA GLN A 239 3.02 0.97 56.24
C GLN A 239 1.82 1.88 56.53
N ASN A 240 0.88 1.96 55.59
CA ASN A 240 -0.54 1.90 55.95
C ASN A 240 -1.42 1.46 54.78
N ALA A 241 -2.50 0.78 55.17
CA ALA A 241 -3.39 -0.03 54.36
C ALA A 241 -4.76 0.64 54.12
N ASN A 242 -5.56 -0.05 53.30
CA ASN A 242 -7.03 -0.07 53.24
C ASN A 242 -7.76 1.09 52.51
N SER A 243 -8.51 0.74 51.47
CA SER A 243 -10.01 0.59 51.46
C SER A 243 -10.51 0.47 49.97
N PRO A 244 -11.81 0.28 49.65
CA PRO A 244 -12.33 -1.01 49.20
C PRO A 244 -13.17 -0.98 47.89
N ALA A 245 -13.57 -2.19 47.50
CA ALA A 245 -14.64 -2.66 46.61
C ALA A 245 -15.70 -1.68 46.04
N ARG A 246 -16.01 -1.87 44.75
CA ARG A 246 -17.30 -1.74 44.03
C ARG A 246 -17.02 -2.02 42.54
N GLY A 247 -17.79 -2.75 41.76
CA GLY A 247 -19.01 -3.51 41.95
C GLY A 247 -19.31 -4.23 40.63
N ASP A 248 -19.84 -5.44 40.73
CA ASP A 248 -20.24 -6.28 39.60
C ASP A 248 -21.45 -5.69 38.86
N VAL A 249 -21.38 -5.71 37.53
CA VAL A 249 -22.53 -5.47 36.65
C VAL A 249 -22.63 -6.67 35.71
N GLU A 250 -23.60 -7.53 36.01
CA GLU A 250 -24.11 -8.54 35.08
C GLU A 250 -24.67 -7.86 33.84
N ARG A 251 -24.20 -8.28 32.66
CA ARG A 251 -24.92 -8.09 31.40
C ARG A 251 -25.18 -9.44 30.76
N GLN A 252 -26.47 -9.67 30.51
CA GLN A 252 -27.03 -10.76 29.74
C GLN A 252 -26.53 -10.69 28.31
N ASP A 253 -25.83 -11.74 27.88
CA ASP A 253 -25.60 -12.02 26.46
C ASP A 253 -26.69 -12.97 25.96
N SER A 254 -27.35 -12.54 24.88
CA SER A 254 -28.34 -13.30 24.13
C SER A 254 -27.70 -14.02 22.95
N ASP A 255 -28.23 -15.21 22.70
CA ASP A 255 -27.83 -16.21 21.72
C ASP A 255 -27.74 -15.70 20.27
N ILE A 256 -26.60 -15.93 19.62
CA ILE A 256 -26.52 -16.12 18.16
C ILE A 256 -25.56 -17.28 17.84
N SER A 257 -26.18 -18.44 17.58
CA SER A 257 -25.97 -19.32 16.42
C SER A 257 -24.54 -19.52 15.87
N GLY A 258 -23.96 -20.68 16.22
CA GLY A 258 -23.65 -21.75 15.26
C GLY A 258 -22.72 -21.44 14.08
N ASN A 259 -21.43 -21.76 14.24
CA ASN A 259 -20.59 -22.33 13.19
C ASN A 259 -19.39 -23.05 13.83
N LYS A 260 -19.50 -24.38 13.98
CA LYS A 260 -18.40 -25.28 14.34
C LYS A 260 -18.13 -26.20 13.16
N ALA A 261 -17.15 -25.83 12.35
CA ALA A 261 -16.40 -26.76 11.53
C ALA A 261 -15.02 -26.15 11.27
N VAL A 262 -14.00 -26.85 11.76
CA VAL A 262 -12.55 -26.80 11.48
C VAL A 262 -11.80 -26.83 12.81
N ASN A 263 -11.67 -28.05 13.35
CA ASN A 263 -10.56 -28.51 14.17
C ASN A 263 -10.71 -30.03 14.32
N ARG A 264 -10.22 -30.74 13.31
CA ARG A 264 -9.94 -32.19 13.40
C ARG A 264 -8.42 -32.35 13.27
N LEU A 265 -7.71 -32.01 14.34
CA LEU A 265 -6.40 -32.58 14.61
C LEU A 265 -6.54 -33.44 15.88
N THR A 266 -6.51 -34.76 15.65
CA THR A 266 -6.02 -35.82 16.55
C THR A 266 -6.19 -35.63 18.07
N THR A 267 -7.30 -36.14 18.63
CA THR A 267 -7.38 -36.53 20.04
C THR A 267 -7.06 -38.02 20.17
N TYR A 268 -5.84 -38.35 20.59
CA TYR A 268 -5.47 -39.65 21.11
C TYR A 268 -5.73 -39.60 22.63
N TYR A 269 -6.69 -40.36 23.13
CA TYR A 269 -6.96 -40.47 24.57
C TYR A 269 -5.89 -41.37 25.21
N GLY A 270 -4.92 -40.75 25.89
CA GLY A 270 -3.98 -41.40 26.80
C GLY A 270 -4.10 -40.77 28.19
N ASP A 271 -3.99 -41.62 29.21
CA ASP A 271 -4.14 -41.35 30.65
C ASP A 271 -3.34 -40.11 31.13
N PRO A 272 -3.94 -39.11 31.81
CA PRO A 272 -3.28 -37.85 32.18
C PRO A 272 -2.31 -37.93 33.39
N ASP A 273 -2.16 -39.08 34.05
CA ASP A 273 -1.48 -39.14 35.36
C ASP A 273 -0.04 -39.70 35.37
N SER A 274 0.63 -39.91 34.22
CA SER A 274 1.93 -40.63 34.21
C SER A 274 3.16 -39.95 33.58
N LEU A 275 3.13 -38.68 33.15
CA LEU A 275 4.28 -38.09 32.42
C LEU A 275 4.57 -36.63 32.84
N SER A 276 5.17 -36.42 34.01
CA SER A 276 5.57 -35.09 34.51
C SER A 276 7.08 -34.78 34.34
N GLY A 277 7.78 -35.38 33.38
CA GLY A 277 9.24 -35.25 33.28
C GLY A 277 9.87 -35.14 31.88
N GLN A 278 9.10 -34.98 30.80
CA GLN A 278 9.66 -34.95 29.43
C GLN A 278 9.15 -33.79 28.54
N SER A 279 8.40 -32.81 29.09
CA SER A 279 7.75 -31.79 28.24
C SER A 279 8.70 -30.75 27.65
N GLU A 280 9.77 -30.37 28.35
CA GLU A 280 10.65 -29.28 27.87
C GLU A 280 11.43 -29.65 26.60
N ALA A 281 11.92 -30.88 26.48
CA ALA A 281 12.65 -31.32 25.30
C ALA A 281 11.74 -31.51 24.07
N ALA A 282 10.50 -31.97 24.27
CA ALA A 282 9.52 -32.10 23.19
C ALA A 282 8.99 -30.75 22.71
N GLU A 283 8.85 -29.77 23.61
CA GLU A 283 8.49 -28.38 23.26
C GLU A 283 9.65 -27.68 22.52
N GLU A 284 10.91 -27.93 22.89
CA GLU A 284 12.07 -27.38 22.20
C GLU A 284 12.27 -28.01 20.81
N GLU A 285 12.07 -29.32 20.67
CA GLU A 285 12.12 -30.02 19.37
C GLU A 285 10.96 -29.61 18.45
N ALA A 286 9.74 -29.44 18.98
CA ALA A 286 8.60 -28.91 18.23
C ALA A 286 8.83 -27.45 17.80
N SER A 287 9.42 -26.62 18.66
CA SER A 287 9.80 -25.23 18.35
C SER A 287 10.90 -25.16 17.27
N MET A 288 11.90 -26.05 17.34
CA MET A 288 12.92 -26.17 16.29
C MET A 288 12.33 -26.64 14.96
N LEU A 289 11.44 -27.64 14.96
CA LEU A 289 10.77 -28.12 13.74
C LEU A 289 9.86 -27.04 13.13
N VAL A 290 9.21 -26.21 13.95
CA VAL A 290 8.45 -25.04 13.48
C VAL A 290 9.35 -23.98 12.82
N SER A 291 10.60 -23.84 13.27
CA SER A 291 11.56 -22.86 12.72
C SER A 291 12.06 -23.22 11.30
N THR A 292 11.99 -24.49 10.90
CA THR A 292 12.49 -24.96 9.59
C THR A 292 11.47 -24.89 8.44
N ARG A 293 10.25 -24.46 8.73
CA ARG A 293 9.17 -24.46 7.73
C ARG A 293 9.45 -23.46 6.62
N LYS A 294 9.24 -23.88 5.38
CA LYS A 294 9.38 -23.03 4.22
C LYS A 294 8.37 -21.89 4.30
N LYS A 295 8.86 -20.67 4.13
CA LYS A 295 8.05 -19.45 4.13
C LYS A 295 8.12 -18.77 2.77
N PHE A 296 7.01 -18.14 2.38
CA PHE A 296 6.89 -17.34 1.18
C PHE A 296 6.70 -15.88 1.57
N LYS A 297 7.45 -15.00 0.94
CA LYS A 297 7.22 -13.55 1.03
C LYS A 297 6.39 -13.10 -0.14
N LEU A 298 5.37 -12.30 0.14
CA LEU A 298 4.51 -11.71 -0.86
C LEU A 298 4.52 -10.19 -0.71
N TYR A 299 4.49 -9.49 -1.84
CA TYR A 299 4.66 -8.04 -1.93
C TYR A 299 3.49 -7.40 -2.65
N ARG A 300 3.15 -6.17 -2.24
CA ARG A 300 2.22 -5.30 -2.98
C ARG A 300 2.55 -3.84 -2.73
N ALA A 301 2.61 -3.06 -3.81
CA ALA A 301 2.78 -1.60 -3.74
C ALA A 301 1.42 -0.88 -3.75
N THR A 302 1.29 0.16 -2.93
CA THR A 302 0.06 0.95 -2.80
C THR A 302 0.35 2.35 -2.21
N ASN A 303 -0.66 3.18 -2.00
CA ASN A 303 -0.53 4.41 -1.23
C ASN A 303 -0.76 4.18 0.28
N LEU A 304 -0.29 5.11 1.13
CA LEU A 304 -0.41 5.00 2.58
C LEU A 304 -1.86 4.85 3.07
N SER A 305 -2.82 5.55 2.47
CA SER A 305 -4.24 5.46 2.88
C SER A 305 -4.76 4.03 2.71
N LYS A 306 -4.52 3.41 1.55
CA LYS A 306 -4.86 2.01 1.28
C LYS A 306 -4.07 1.07 2.21
N ALA A 307 -2.79 1.34 2.47
CA ALA A 307 -1.96 0.53 3.37
C ALA A 307 -2.47 0.54 4.82
N LYS A 308 -2.88 1.70 5.34
CA LYS A 308 -3.52 1.86 6.66
C LYS A 308 -4.89 1.20 6.72
N ALA A 309 -5.67 1.26 5.63
CA ALA A 309 -6.95 0.55 5.57
C ALA A 309 -6.77 -0.97 5.59
N PHE A 310 -5.70 -1.47 4.97
CA PHE A 310 -5.34 -2.89 4.94
C PHE A 310 -4.85 -3.42 6.29
N TYR A 311 -4.02 -2.67 7.01
CA TYR A 311 -3.41 -3.12 8.26
C TYR A 311 -3.57 -2.08 9.35
N ASP A 312 -4.28 -2.48 10.41
CA ASP A 312 -4.36 -1.72 11.65
C ASP A 312 -3.24 -2.16 12.59
N GLU A 313 -2.22 -1.32 12.72
CA GLU A 313 -1.06 -1.61 13.54
C GLU A 313 -1.40 -1.79 15.03
N LYS A 314 -2.41 -1.07 15.55
CA LYS A 314 -2.74 -1.12 16.98
C LYS A 314 -3.35 -2.47 17.36
N THR A 315 -4.16 -3.03 16.46
CA THR A 315 -4.86 -4.30 16.70
C THR A 315 -4.13 -5.49 16.07
N GLY A 316 -3.22 -5.25 15.12
CA GLY A 316 -2.63 -6.29 14.29
C GLY A 316 -3.57 -6.80 13.18
N LEU A 317 -4.78 -6.22 13.06
CA LEU A 317 -5.83 -6.71 12.18
C LEU A 317 -5.49 -6.46 10.71
N VAL A 318 -5.58 -7.51 9.91
CA VAL A 318 -5.39 -7.49 8.46
C VAL A 318 -6.75 -7.56 7.75
N ARG A 319 -6.92 -6.71 6.73
CA ARG A 319 -8.14 -6.60 5.92
C ARG A 319 -7.78 -6.68 4.43
N GLU A 320 -7.43 -7.87 3.95
CA GLU A 320 -6.97 -8.11 2.58
C GLU A 320 -7.83 -7.47 1.49
N GLY A 321 -9.16 -7.46 1.65
CA GLY A 321 -10.07 -6.91 0.65
C GLY A 321 -9.92 -5.40 0.40
N ARG A 322 -9.24 -4.66 1.28
CA ARG A 322 -8.99 -3.21 1.12
C ARG A 322 -8.02 -2.88 0.00
N PHE A 323 -7.29 -3.87 -0.48
CA PHE A 323 -6.41 -3.74 -1.62
C PHE A 323 -7.04 -4.15 -2.94
N GLY A 324 -8.21 -4.77 -2.95
CA GLY A 324 -8.68 -5.42 -4.15
C GLY A 324 -9.04 -4.44 -5.27
N SER A 325 -9.03 -4.96 -6.50
CA SER A 325 -9.40 -4.22 -7.71
C SER A 325 -10.32 -5.05 -8.60
N ILE A 326 -11.09 -4.37 -9.45
CA ILE A 326 -11.93 -4.96 -10.50
C ILE A 326 -11.90 -4.10 -11.77
N PRO A 327 -11.95 -4.71 -12.97
CA PRO A 327 -11.68 -6.13 -13.23
C PRO A 327 -10.17 -6.44 -13.07
N GLY A 328 -9.80 -7.71 -13.11
CA GLY A 328 -8.40 -8.13 -13.19
C GLY A 328 -8.26 -9.53 -13.78
N ASP A 329 -7.02 -10.01 -13.87
CA ASP A 329 -6.64 -11.23 -14.59
C ASP A 329 -7.38 -12.47 -14.10
N LEU A 330 -7.70 -12.51 -12.80
CA LEU A 330 -8.29 -13.67 -12.14
C LEU A 330 -9.72 -13.40 -11.65
N SER A 331 -10.30 -12.25 -12.02
CA SER A 331 -11.65 -11.86 -11.63
C SER A 331 -12.24 -10.77 -12.53
N GLY A 332 -13.37 -11.06 -13.17
CA GLY A 332 -14.12 -10.05 -13.93
C GLY A 332 -15.02 -9.15 -13.10
N HIS A 333 -15.58 -9.66 -12.00
CA HIS A 333 -16.66 -8.98 -11.23
C HIS A 333 -16.46 -8.94 -9.73
N SER A 334 -15.47 -9.66 -9.21
CA SER A 334 -15.24 -9.76 -7.78
C SER A 334 -13.98 -9.02 -7.36
N LEU A 335 -14.09 -8.25 -6.27
CA LEU A 335 -12.96 -7.55 -5.69
C LEU A 335 -11.90 -8.56 -5.24
N LEU A 336 -10.72 -8.48 -5.86
CA LEU A 336 -9.64 -9.42 -5.64
C LEU A 336 -8.33 -8.68 -5.43
N THR A 337 -7.59 -9.05 -4.38
CA THR A 337 -6.23 -8.53 -4.15
C THR A 337 -5.22 -9.44 -4.80
N TYR A 338 -4.26 -8.80 -5.46
CA TYR A 338 -3.16 -9.47 -6.14
C TYR A 338 -1.87 -9.21 -5.38
N TRP A 339 -1.16 -10.27 -5.06
CA TRP A 339 0.15 -10.24 -4.44
C TRP A 339 1.19 -10.78 -5.40
N THR A 340 2.44 -10.37 -5.30
CA THR A 340 3.52 -10.98 -6.08
C THR A 340 4.60 -11.53 -5.15
N PRO A 341 5.13 -12.75 -5.40
CA PRO A 341 6.29 -13.24 -4.67
C PRO A 341 7.60 -12.58 -5.16
N GLN A 342 7.53 -11.83 -6.26
CA GLN A 342 8.68 -11.19 -6.88
C GLN A 342 8.77 -9.74 -6.44
N ARG A 343 9.62 -9.48 -5.46
CA ARG A 343 9.84 -8.14 -4.92
C ARG A 343 10.05 -7.08 -6.02
N LYS A 344 10.91 -7.38 -7.01
CA LYS A 344 11.17 -6.48 -8.15
C LYS A 344 9.92 -6.07 -8.92
N VAL A 345 8.90 -6.93 -9.04
CA VAL A 345 7.62 -6.57 -9.66
C VAL A 345 6.90 -5.52 -8.81
N ALA A 346 6.83 -5.71 -7.49
CA ALA A 346 6.25 -4.72 -6.59
C ALA A 346 7.01 -3.38 -6.64
N ASP A 347 8.34 -3.40 -6.74
CA ASP A 347 9.17 -2.19 -6.87
C ASP A 347 8.80 -1.36 -8.11
N ILE A 348 8.58 -2.02 -9.26
CA ILE A 348 8.22 -1.33 -10.51
C ILE A 348 6.84 -0.68 -10.37
N TYR A 349 5.86 -1.38 -9.78
CA TYR A 349 4.55 -0.79 -9.47
C TYR A 349 4.66 0.40 -8.50
N ALA A 350 5.52 0.29 -7.49
CA ALA A 350 5.74 1.34 -6.51
C ALA A 350 6.37 2.59 -7.15
N GLY A 351 7.39 2.41 -7.99
CA GLY A 351 7.99 3.49 -8.78
C GLY A 351 6.95 4.17 -9.65
N TYR A 352 6.21 3.41 -10.44
CA TYR A 352 5.19 3.96 -11.32
C TYR A 352 4.12 4.76 -10.57
N LEU A 353 3.63 4.24 -9.43
CA LEU A 353 2.70 4.97 -8.56
C LEU A 353 3.33 6.27 -8.03
N LYS A 354 4.59 6.21 -7.60
CA LYS A 354 5.31 7.37 -7.07
C LYS A 354 5.39 8.49 -8.10
N HIS A 355 5.75 8.18 -9.35
CA HIS A 355 5.85 9.16 -10.44
C HIS A 355 4.53 9.88 -10.72
N ARG A 356 3.42 9.14 -10.72
CA ARG A 356 2.09 9.71 -10.96
C ARG A 356 1.60 10.58 -9.80
N THR A 357 1.99 10.24 -8.58
CA THR A 357 1.43 10.79 -7.33
C THR A 357 2.53 11.34 -6.40
N PRO A 358 3.20 12.44 -6.77
CA PRO A 358 4.47 12.86 -6.15
C PRO A 358 4.37 13.14 -4.65
N ILE A 359 3.22 13.63 -4.17
CA ILE A 359 2.99 13.90 -2.74
C ILE A 359 2.42 12.71 -1.95
N SER A 360 2.06 11.64 -2.65
CA SER A 360 1.55 10.43 -2.01
C SER A 360 2.72 9.65 -1.41
N GLU A 361 2.50 9.17 -0.20
CA GLU A 361 3.39 8.19 0.43
C GLU A 361 3.10 6.82 -0.18
N VAL A 362 4.10 6.25 -0.82
CA VAL A 362 3.98 4.95 -1.48
C VAL A 362 4.51 3.90 -0.52
N ILE A 363 3.67 2.92 -0.22
CA ILE A 363 3.98 1.83 0.71
C ILE A 363 4.12 0.54 -0.08
N VAL A 364 5.22 -0.17 0.12
CA VAL A 364 5.33 -1.58 -0.27
C VAL A 364 5.03 -2.41 0.97
N THR A 365 3.93 -3.15 0.93
CA THR A 365 3.56 -4.11 1.96
C THR A 365 4.19 -5.46 1.67
N GLU A 366 4.94 -6.00 2.62
CA GLU A 366 5.45 -7.36 2.64
C GLU A 366 4.66 -8.17 3.68
N VAL A 367 4.23 -9.36 3.27
CA VAL A 367 3.65 -10.36 4.15
C VAL A 367 4.43 -11.66 4.03
N GLU A 368 4.51 -12.41 5.12
CA GLU A 368 5.14 -13.72 5.15
C GLU A 368 4.06 -14.77 5.42
N ILE A 369 3.99 -15.80 4.58
CA ILE A 369 3.05 -16.91 4.73
C ILE A 369 3.78 -18.24 4.73
N THR A 370 3.27 -19.24 5.45
CA THR A 370 3.90 -20.57 5.50
C THR A 370 3.42 -21.50 4.39
N GLU A 371 4.23 -22.51 4.07
CA GLU A 371 3.85 -23.59 3.17
C GLU A 371 2.63 -24.37 3.64
N GLU A 372 2.41 -24.52 4.94
CA GLU A 372 1.21 -25.20 5.43
C GLU A 372 -0.06 -24.43 5.09
N LEU A 373 -0.06 -23.09 5.22
CA LEU A 373 -1.19 -22.27 4.78
C LEU A 373 -1.42 -22.47 3.29
N VAL A 374 -0.39 -22.33 2.47
CA VAL A 374 -0.52 -22.51 1.02
C VAL A 374 -1.08 -23.89 0.69
N ALA A 375 -0.53 -24.96 1.26
CA ALA A 375 -0.98 -26.33 1.05
C ALA A 375 -2.45 -26.53 1.46
N SER A 376 -2.85 -25.97 2.61
CA SER A 376 -4.24 -26.03 3.10
C SER A 376 -5.25 -25.36 2.17
N LEU A 377 -4.81 -24.36 1.39
CA LEU A 377 -5.64 -23.66 0.42
C LEU A 377 -5.70 -24.37 -0.94
N GLN A 378 -4.99 -25.48 -1.12
CA GLN A 378 -4.98 -26.27 -2.36
C GLN A 378 -4.80 -25.38 -3.61
N PRO A 379 -3.60 -24.77 -3.78
CA PRO A 379 -3.40 -23.74 -4.77
C PRO A 379 -3.57 -24.30 -6.18
N VAL A 380 -4.24 -23.55 -7.04
CA VAL A 380 -4.27 -23.84 -8.47
C VAL A 380 -3.21 -23.01 -9.17
N TYR A 381 -2.26 -23.70 -9.79
CA TYR A 381 -1.22 -23.10 -10.62
C TYR A 381 -1.73 -22.94 -12.06
N LEU A 382 -1.95 -21.70 -12.46
CA LEU A 382 -2.42 -21.33 -13.78
C LEU A 382 -1.31 -20.57 -14.52
N TRP A 383 -0.22 -21.29 -14.84
CA TRP A 383 0.93 -20.70 -15.51
C TRP A 383 0.56 -20.27 -16.93
N GLY A 384 0.92 -19.04 -17.29
CA GLY A 384 0.69 -18.51 -18.63
C GLY A 384 1.53 -19.18 -19.71
N GLN A 385 2.72 -19.69 -19.37
CA GLN A 385 3.63 -20.34 -20.33
C GLN A 385 3.97 -21.75 -19.84
N THR A 386 4.08 -22.67 -20.78
CA THR A 386 4.57 -24.06 -20.63
C THR A 386 5.71 -24.32 -21.62
N ASP A 387 6.27 -25.52 -21.58
CA ASP A 387 7.22 -26.06 -22.56
C ASP A 387 6.67 -26.06 -24.00
N LYS A 388 5.34 -26.15 -24.15
CA LYS A 388 4.63 -26.19 -25.45
C LYS A 388 4.14 -24.84 -25.93
N GLY A 389 4.46 -23.75 -25.24
CA GLY A 389 4.02 -22.39 -25.58
C GLY A 389 3.08 -21.82 -24.53
N ILE A 390 2.04 -21.08 -24.95
CA ILE A 390 1.09 -20.46 -24.02
C ILE A 390 0.03 -21.47 -23.55
N ASN A 391 -0.33 -21.41 -22.27
CA ASN A 391 -1.29 -22.34 -21.67
C ASN A 391 -2.75 -21.97 -22.05
N PRO A 392 -3.49 -22.85 -22.76
CA PRO A 392 -4.86 -22.55 -23.18
C PRO A 392 -5.84 -22.26 -22.03
N HIS A 393 -5.71 -22.98 -20.91
CA HIS A 393 -6.59 -22.74 -19.75
C HIS A 393 -6.33 -21.37 -19.13
N PHE A 394 -5.07 -20.94 -19.06
CA PHE A 394 -4.71 -19.60 -18.63
C PHE A 394 -5.30 -18.56 -19.58
N GLN A 395 -5.09 -18.73 -20.89
CA GLN A 395 -5.58 -17.78 -21.89
C GLN A 395 -7.10 -17.59 -21.81
N GLU A 396 -7.87 -18.68 -21.89
CA GLU A 396 -9.33 -18.59 -21.92
C GLU A 396 -9.90 -18.08 -20.59
N PHE A 397 -9.34 -18.51 -19.46
CA PHE A 397 -9.81 -18.05 -18.15
C PHE A 397 -9.52 -16.57 -17.91
N THR A 398 -8.29 -16.12 -18.18
CA THR A 398 -7.91 -14.72 -17.98
C THR A 398 -8.61 -13.80 -18.98
N TRP A 399 -8.74 -14.20 -20.24
CA TRP A 399 -9.54 -13.49 -21.25
C TRP A 399 -11.00 -13.32 -20.80
N SER A 400 -11.62 -14.40 -20.30
CA SER A 400 -12.99 -14.36 -19.78
C SER A 400 -13.13 -13.40 -18.58
N CYS A 401 -12.17 -13.45 -17.64
CA CYS A 401 -12.16 -12.52 -16.51
C CYS A 401 -12.03 -11.07 -16.99
N ARG A 402 -11.10 -10.80 -17.91
CA ARG A 402 -10.83 -9.46 -18.42
C ARG A 402 -11.95 -8.90 -19.30
N LYS A 403 -12.71 -9.74 -20.02
CA LYS A 403 -13.95 -9.37 -20.72
C LYS A 403 -15.10 -8.98 -19.77
N GLY A 404 -14.93 -9.17 -18.46
CA GLY A 404 -16.04 -9.03 -17.53
C GLY A 404 -17.11 -10.07 -17.80
N TYR A 405 -16.76 -11.29 -18.20
CA TYR A 405 -17.76 -12.36 -18.30
C TYR A 405 -18.29 -12.73 -16.93
N GLN A 406 -19.62 -12.78 -16.83
CA GLN A 406 -20.28 -13.26 -15.64
C GLN A 406 -19.96 -14.75 -15.46
N LYS A 407 -20.11 -15.24 -14.23
CA LYS A 407 -19.90 -16.66 -13.89
C LYS A 407 -20.71 -17.62 -14.79
N ASN A 408 -21.85 -17.16 -15.32
CA ASN A 408 -22.71 -17.96 -16.18
C ASN A 408 -22.21 -18.05 -17.63
N GLU A 409 -21.45 -17.05 -18.08
CA GLU A 409 -20.89 -16.93 -19.44
C GLU A 409 -19.55 -17.65 -19.59
N MET A 410 -18.85 -17.91 -18.48
CA MET A 410 -17.60 -18.68 -18.49
C MET A 410 -17.84 -20.14 -18.89
N PRO A 411 -16.99 -20.72 -19.77
CA PRO A 411 -17.06 -22.13 -20.13
C PRO A 411 -17.18 -23.05 -18.91
N SER A 412 -18.07 -24.04 -18.99
CA SER A 412 -18.40 -24.94 -17.87
C SER A 412 -17.16 -25.59 -17.26
N TYR A 413 -16.22 -25.99 -18.11
CA TYR A 413 -14.99 -26.65 -17.72
C TYR A 413 -13.99 -25.72 -17.01
N LEU A 414 -14.16 -24.39 -17.07
CA LEU A 414 -13.36 -23.40 -16.33
C LEU A 414 -14.06 -22.89 -15.06
N LYS A 415 -15.35 -23.20 -14.86
CA LYS A 415 -16.12 -22.71 -13.70
C LYS A 415 -15.52 -23.17 -12.37
N TYR A 416 -14.76 -24.26 -12.32
CA TYR A 416 -14.06 -24.70 -11.10
C TYR A 416 -13.07 -23.65 -10.60
N LEU A 417 -12.41 -22.90 -11.50
CA LEU A 417 -11.45 -21.85 -11.15
C LEU A 417 -12.09 -20.73 -10.31
N THR A 418 -13.39 -20.48 -10.50
CA THR A 418 -14.15 -19.49 -9.68
C THR A 418 -14.40 -19.93 -8.24
N LYS A 419 -14.18 -21.22 -7.95
CA LYS A 419 -14.38 -21.82 -6.62
C LYS A 419 -13.06 -22.08 -5.90
N CYS A 420 -11.92 -21.90 -6.57
CA CYS A 420 -10.61 -22.11 -5.96
C CYS A 420 -10.37 -21.12 -4.83
N HIS A 421 -9.68 -21.58 -3.79
CA HIS A 421 -9.29 -20.76 -2.64
C HIS A 421 -8.12 -19.83 -3.01
N LEU A 422 -7.07 -20.37 -3.62
CA LEU A 422 -5.87 -19.66 -4.05
C LEU A 422 -5.56 -19.98 -5.52
N ILE A 423 -5.34 -18.95 -6.33
CA ILE A 423 -4.81 -19.08 -7.69
C ILE A 423 -3.45 -18.39 -7.76
N ILE A 424 -2.46 -19.09 -8.32
CA ILE A 424 -1.13 -18.57 -8.62
C ILE A 424 -0.97 -18.60 -10.14
N ALA A 425 -0.68 -17.45 -10.74
CA ALA A 425 -0.65 -17.32 -12.19
C ALA A 425 0.44 -16.35 -12.64
N HIS A 426 0.75 -16.34 -13.94
CA HIS A 426 1.50 -15.24 -14.52
C HIS A 426 0.63 -13.97 -14.63
N ILE A 427 1.27 -12.81 -14.72
CA ILE A 427 0.61 -11.53 -14.92
C ILE A 427 0.51 -11.28 -16.43
N LEU A 428 -0.70 -10.99 -16.91
CA LEU A 428 -0.88 -10.52 -18.28
C LEU A 428 -0.50 -9.03 -18.38
N THR A 429 0.36 -8.70 -19.32
CA THR A 429 0.46 -7.34 -19.85
C THR A 429 -0.70 -7.08 -20.82
N ASN A 430 -0.80 -5.85 -21.30
CA ASN A 430 -1.90 -5.39 -22.14
C ASN A 430 -3.25 -5.39 -21.38
N LYS A 431 -4.22 -4.59 -21.82
CA LYS A 431 -5.39 -4.24 -21.00
C LYS A 431 -6.61 -5.10 -21.28
N ASN A 432 -7.56 -5.14 -20.33
CA ASN A 432 -8.90 -5.71 -20.47
C ASN A 432 -9.54 -5.43 -21.82
N VAL A 433 -9.51 -4.20 -22.31
CA VAL A 433 -10.19 -3.87 -23.58
C VAL A 433 -9.49 -4.43 -24.83
N LYS A 434 -8.17 -4.69 -24.80
CA LYS A 434 -7.53 -5.53 -25.85
C LYS A 434 -8.22 -6.89 -25.87
N TYR A 435 -8.43 -7.48 -24.70
CA TYR A 435 -9.13 -8.76 -24.57
C TYR A 435 -10.62 -8.62 -24.89
N GLU A 436 -11.30 -7.52 -24.56
CA GLU A 436 -12.69 -7.25 -24.94
C GLU A 436 -12.88 -7.14 -26.45
N LYS A 437 -11.93 -6.53 -27.16
CA LYS A 437 -11.92 -6.42 -28.63
C LYS A 437 -11.34 -7.66 -29.31
N MET A 438 -10.63 -8.50 -28.58
CA MET A 438 -10.05 -9.74 -29.10
C MET A 438 -11.17 -10.73 -29.40
N ASP A 439 -11.14 -11.24 -30.64
CA ASP A 439 -12.12 -12.20 -31.14
C ASP A 439 -11.93 -13.59 -30.52
N SER A 440 -10.68 -13.95 -30.20
CA SER A 440 -10.36 -15.24 -29.60
C SER A 440 -9.29 -15.12 -28.52
N TRP A 441 -9.52 -15.75 -27.38
CA TRP A 441 -8.50 -15.93 -26.33
C TRP A 441 -7.20 -16.58 -26.85
N LYS A 442 -7.24 -17.26 -28.00
CA LYS A 442 -6.06 -17.85 -28.65
C LYS A 442 -5.05 -16.82 -29.13
N ASP A 443 -5.45 -15.56 -29.29
CA ASP A 443 -4.59 -14.48 -29.77
C ASP A 443 -3.67 -13.92 -28.68
N ILE A 444 -3.83 -14.36 -27.43
CA ILE A 444 -2.90 -14.07 -26.33
C ILE A 444 -1.58 -14.80 -26.60
N LYS A 445 -0.45 -14.09 -26.50
CA LYS A 445 0.89 -14.62 -26.76
C LYS A 445 1.77 -14.51 -25.52
N VAL A 446 2.92 -15.19 -25.53
CA VAL A 446 3.92 -15.08 -24.44
C VAL A 446 4.39 -13.63 -24.25
N SER A 447 4.47 -12.86 -25.34
CA SER A 447 4.77 -11.43 -25.31
C SER A 447 3.69 -10.57 -24.64
N ASP A 448 2.49 -11.13 -24.40
CA ASP A 448 1.42 -10.51 -23.61
C ASP A 448 1.53 -10.85 -22.11
N LEU A 449 2.63 -11.46 -21.67
CA LEU A 449 2.93 -11.67 -20.25
C LEU A 449 3.88 -10.59 -19.74
N LEU A 450 3.82 -10.29 -18.44
CA LEU A 450 4.75 -9.35 -17.82
C LEU A 450 6.15 -9.96 -17.78
N HIS A 451 7.10 -9.35 -18.49
CA HIS A 451 8.51 -9.72 -18.43
C HIS A 451 9.24 -8.72 -17.54
N THR A 452 10.08 -9.23 -16.64
CA THR A 452 10.89 -8.40 -15.74
C THR A 452 12.27 -9.02 -15.57
N LYS A 453 13.29 -8.17 -15.40
CA LYS A 453 14.65 -8.63 -15.11
C LYS A 453 14.81 -8.80 -13.60
N ILE A 454 14.99 -10.03 -13.15
CA ILE A 454 15.24 -10.39 -11.74
C ILE A 454 16.59 -11.08 -11.71
N ASP A 455 17.54 -10.49 -10.97
CA ASP A 455 18.93 -10.97 -10.86
C ASP A 455 19.63 -11.12 -12.22
N GLY A 456 19.35 -10.19 -13.14
CA GLY A 456 19.91 -10.18 -14.50
C GLY A 456 19.20 -11.12 -15.49
N GLU A 457 18.34 -12.01 -15.01
CA GLU A 457 17.58 -12.95 -15.83
C GLU A 457 16.19 -12.40 -16.14
N GLU A 458 15.73 -12.59 -17.38
CA GLU A 458 14.35 -12.31 -17.74
C GLU A 458 13.43 -13.39 -17.14
N LYS A 459 12.46 -12.95 -16.33
CA LYS A 459 11.47 -13.80 -15.68
C LYS A 459 10.06 -13.27 -15.92
N LEU A 460 9.11 -14.18 -15.91
CA LEU A 460 7.69 -13.84 -15.98
C LEU A 460 7.20 -13.33 -14.63
N GLY A 461 6.40 -12.25 -14.67
CA GLY A 461 5.71 -11.71 -13.51
C GLY A 461 4.71 -12.72 -12.96
N ILE A 462 4.72 -12.95 -11.64
CA ILE A 462 3.84 -13.88 -10.93
C ILE A 462 2.88 -13.11 -10.02
N GLN A 463 1.63 -13.53 -9.99
CA GLN A 463 0.60 -13.03 -9.08
C GLN A 463 -0.10 -14.17 -8.32
N TRP A 464 -0.47 -13.86 -7.08
CA TRP A 464 -1.20 -14.71 -6.16
C TRP A 464 -2.50 -14.01 -5.80
N ALA A 465 -3.61 -14.75 -5.83
CA ALA A 465 -4.91 -14.21 -5.52
C ALA A 465 -5.71 -15.14 -4.60
N PHE A 466 -6.04 -14.64 -3.41
CA PHE A 466 -6.86 -15.31 -2.40
C PHE A 466 -8.33 -15.01 -2.71
N ARG A 467 -9.06 -15.98 -3.28
CA ARG A 467 -10.36 -15.72 -3.89
C ARG A 467 -11.53 -15.95 -2.93
N SER A 468 -11.58 -17.11 -2.30
CA SER A 468 -12.73 -17.45 -1.45
C SER A 468 -12.72 -16.63 -0.16
N SER A 469 -13.88 -16.52 0.50
CA SER A 469 -13.97 -15.97 1.85
C SER A 469 -13.00 -16.68 2.80
N ASP A 470 -12.96 -18.01 2.75
CA ASP A 470 -12.16 -18.82 3.66
C ASP A 470 -10.66 -18.60 3.45
N ALA A 471 -10.22 -18.45 2.20
CA ALA A 471 -8.83 -18.16 1.87
C ALA A 471 -8.41 -16.77 2.37
N LYS A 472 -9.30 -15.77 2.22
CA LYS A 472 -9.07 -14.41 2.71
C LYS A 472 -9.03 -14.37 4.24
N SER A 473 -9.92 -15.11 4.91
CA SER A 473 -9.92 -15.24 6.36
C SER A 473 -8.64 -15.91 6.87
N ALA A 474 -8.25 -17.04 6.28
CA ALA A 474 -7.03 -17.75 6.63
C ALA A 474 -5.78 -16.89 6.39
N PHE A 475 -5.75 -16.12 5.29
CA PHE A 475 -4.68 -15.15 5.02
C PHE A 475 -4.62 -14.05 6.09
N ASN A 476 -5.77 -13.45 6.44
CA ASN A 476 -5.82 -12.36 7.43
C ASN A 476 -5.39 -12.85 8.82
N GLU A 477 -5.82 -14.05 9.22
CA GLU A 477 -5.44 -14.67 10.49
C GLU A 477 -3.95 -14.98 10.52
N HIS A 478 -3.41 -15.58 9.45
CA HIS A 478 -2.00 -15.91 9.38
C HIS A 478 -1.09 -14.68 9.40
N CYS A 479 -1.50 -13.61 8.73
CA CYS A 479 -0.74 -12.37 8.65
C CYS A 479 -0.98 -11.44 9.85
N HIS A 480 -1.83 -11.82 10.81
CA HIS A 480 -2.19 -10.98 11.95
C HIS A 480 -0.93 -10.61 12.76
N GLY A 481 -0.67 -9.30 12.88
CA GLY A 481 0.54 -8.79 13.54
C GLY A 481 1.86 -9.02 12.80
N ASN A 482 1.86 -9.70 11.66
CA ASN A 482 3.05 -10.12 10.91
C ASN A 482 3.17 -9.41 9.55
N ILE A 483 2.97 -8.10 9.55
CA ILE A 483 3.03 -7.26 8.35
C ILE A 483 4.24 -6.32 8.44
N LYS A 484 5.01 -6.21 7.35
CA LYS A 484 6.00 -5.15 7.19
C LYS A 484 5.53 -4.17 6.13
N GLN A 485 5.62 -2.88 6.44
CA GLN A 485 5.29 -1.82 5.49
C GLN A 485 6.54 -0.97 5.26
N TYR A 486 6.99 -0.90 4.02
CA TYR A 486 8.13 -0.08 3.62
C TYR A 486 7.63 1.22 3.01
N ASN A 487 7.91 2.35 3.65
CA ASN A 487 7.62 3.65 3.08
C ASN A 487 8.70 4.01 2.08
N LEU A 488 8.31 4.16 0.81
CA LEU A 488 9.14 4.77 -0.19
C LEU A 488 9.07 6.28 0.03
N ASN A 489 9.96 6.72 0.91
CA ASN A 489 10.08 8.11 1.33
C ASN A 489 10.02 9.05 0.14
N MET A 490 9.44 10.23 0.36
CA MET A 490 9.16 11.20 -0.68
C MET A 490 10.42 11.72 -1.40
N LEU A 491 11.63 11.50 -0.88
CA LEU A 491 12.80 12.32 -1.18
C LEU A 491 14.17 11.65 -1.22
N THR A 492 14.33 10.36 -0.93
CA THR A 492 15.67 9.75 -1.00
C THR A 492 15.93 9.26 -2.42
N ILE A 493 16.88 9.92 -3.09
CA ILE A 493 17.22 9.75 -4.50
C ILE A 493 18.64 9.21 -4.61
N ALA A 494 18.81 8.06 -5.29
CA ALA A 494 20.09 7.58 -5.77
C ALA A 494 20.18 7.78 -7.30
N PRO A 495 21.36 8.10 -7.86
CA PRO A 495 21.55 8.21 -9.31
C PRO A 495 21.50 6.83 -9.99
N TYR A 496 20.67 6.69 -11.03
CA TYR A 496 20.57 5.45 -11.81
C TYR A 496 21.78 5.20 -12.73
N SER A 497 22.61 6.22 -12.99
CA SER A 497 23.85 6.09 -13.78
C SER A 497 24.97 5.28 -13.10
N GLN A 498 24.69 4.62 -11.98
CA GLN A 498 25.54 3.59 -11.39
C GLN A 498 25.03 2.15 -11.64
N PHE A 499 23.88 1.98 -12.32
CA PHE A 499 23.27 0.66 -12.57
C PHE A 499 23.25 0.26 -14.05
N ILE A 500 23.72 1.13 -14.94
CA ILE A 500 24.10 0.79 -16.30
C ILE A 500 25.59 1.09 -16.39
N GLU A 501 26.41 0.03 -16.50
CA GLU A 501 27.89 0.04 -16.62
C GLU A 501 28.71 0.25 -15.33
N THR A 502 28.98 -0.85 -14.62
CA THR A 502 30.36 -1.33 -14.39
C THR A 502 30.34 -2.86 -14.32
N GLU A 503 30.33 -3.51 -15.49
CA GLU A 503 31.00 -4.81 -15.62
C GLU A 503 32.49 -4.51 -15.40
N ASP A 504 32.98 -4.69 -14.17
CA ASP A 504 34.36 -4.98 -13.78
C ASP A 504 34.56 -4.54 -12.31
N GLY A 505 34.46 -5.48 -11.37
CA GLY A 505 34.82 -5.20 -9.98
C GLY A 505 34.27 -6.17 -8.94
N GLU A 506 35.05 -7.21 -8.66
CA GLU A 506 35.05 -8.11 -7.50
C GLU A 506 33.87 -8.08 -6.50
N ASN A 507 33.11 -9.17 -6.54
CA ASN A 507 32.04 -9.54 -5.60
C ASN A 507 32.46 -9.52 -4.12
N LYS A 508 31.93 -8.54 -3.38
CA LYS A 508 31.59 -8.69 -1.96
C LYS A 508 30.14 -8.28 -1.72
N THR A 509 29.20 -9.12 -2.15
CA THR A 509 27.80 -9.06 -1.72
C THR A 509 27.57 -10.07 -0.60
N SER A 510 27.17 -9.56 0.56
CA SER A 510 26.70 -10.33 1.71
C SER A 510 25.46 -11.16 1.37
N ASN A 511 25.40 -12.38 1.94
CA ASN A 511 24.41 -13.43 1.73
C ASN A 511 22.95 -13.05 2.04
N LEU A 512 22.24 -12.49 1.05
CA LEU A 512 20.78 -12.55 0.95
C LEU A 512 20.41 -12.99 -0.47
N ARG A 513 20.69 -14.25 -0.79
CA ARG A 513 20.09 -14.92 -1.96
C ARG A 513 18.68 -15.37 -1.55
N GLU A 514 17.68 -14.54 -1.82
CA GLU A 514 16.28 -14.97 -1.81
C GLU A 514 15.97 -15.65 -3.15
N THR A 515 16.42 -16.89 -3.33
CA THR A 515 15.96 -17.72 -4.44
C THR A 515 14.58 -18.28 -4.08
N CYS A 516 13.52 -17.56 -4.44
CA CYS A 516 12.20 -18.17 -4.63
C CYS A 516 12.25 -19.03 -5.90
N ASP A 517 13.02 -20.12 -5.86
CA ASP A 517 12.95 -21.19 -6.86
C ASP A 517 11.66 -21.97 -6.59
N LEU A 518 10.53 -21.36 -6.94
CA LEU A 518 9.32 -22.12 -7.25
C LEU A 518 9.66 -22.91 -8.51
N GLN A 519 10.22 -24.11 -8.33
CA GLN A 519 10.41 -25.05 -9.42
C GLN A 519 9.07 -25.17 -10.14
N TYR A 520 9.06 -24.83 -11.44
CA TYR A 520 7.92 -25.10 -12.29
C TYR A 520 7.61 -26.60 -12.15
N PRO A 521 6.44 -27.00 -11.64
CA PRO A 521 6.10 -28.41 -11.62
C PRO A 521 6.08 -28.88 -13.08
N THR A 522 7.07 -29.68 -13.46
CA THR A 522 7.17 -30.35 -14.75
C THR A 522 6.24 -31.55 -14.73
N SER A 523 4.93 -31.36 -14.69
CA SER A 523 3.99 -32.47 -14.83
C SER A 523 2.57 -32.02 -15.09
N ASP A 524 1.95 -32.70 -16.05
CA ASP A 524 0.55 -32.62 -16.45
C ASP A 524 -0.39 -32.47 -15.24
N VAL A 525 -1.17 -31.39 -15.24
CA VAL A 525 -2.31 -31.24 -14.34
C VAL A 525 -3.33 -32.30 -14.73
N THR A 526 -3.35 -33.43 -14.01
CA THR A 526 -4.49 -34.34 -14.05
C THR A 526 -5.70 -33.62 -13.51
N LEU A 527 -6.62 -33.25 -14.41
CA LEU A 527 -7.92 -32.71 -14.04
C LEU A 527 -8.67 -33.75 -13.19
N PRO A 528 -9.37 -33.33 -12.11
CA PRO A 528 -10.41 -34.16 -11.54
C PRO A 528 -11.49 -34.35 -12.62
N GLY A 529 -11.72 -35.60 -13.01
CA GLY A 529 -12.72 -35.99 -14.01
C GLY A 529 -14.16 -35.78 -13.58
#